data_AF-A0A7Y4TUM9-F1
#
_entry.id   AF-A0A7Y4TUM9-F1
#
_cell.length_a   1.000
_cell.length_b   1.000
_cell.length_c   1.000
_cell.angle_alpha   90.00
_cell.angle_beta   90.00
_cell.angle_gamma   90.00
#
_symmetry.space_group_name_H-M   'P 1'
#
loop_
_entity.id
_entity.type
_entity.pdbx_description
1 polymer ?
#
loop_
_entity_poly.entity_id
_entity_poly.type
_entity_poly.pdbx_seq_one_letter_code
_entity_poly.pdbx_strand_id
1 'polypeptide(L)'
;MKQMFLGKLIGWAVKPGFLGEKPMPRNAPTGPTLVIKDDPEFEATRERLKELIAEFHALGESGTDGNIHGFFGRLTGKQWGETQYKHVDHHLRQFGL
;
A
#
# COMPACT_ATOMS: atom_id res chain seq x y z
N MET A 1 9.28 8.90 1.57
CA MET A 1 8.64 9.17 0.26
C MET A 1 8.02 10.58 0.26
N LYS A 2 7.95 11.29 -0.88
CA LYS A 2 7.20 12.56 -0.99
C LYS A 2 5.75 12.26 -1.36
N GLN A 3 4.80 13.00 -0.76
CA GLN A 3 3.38 12.86 -1.12
C GLN A 3 3.12 13.44 -2.53
N MET A 4 2.40 12.67 -3.35
CA MET A 4 1.96 13.06 -4.69
C MET A 4 1.06 14.30 -4.64
N PHE A 5 1.19 15.19 -5.63
CA PHE A 5 0.39 16.42 -5.70
C PHE A 5 -1.13 16.13 -5.71
N LEU A 6 -1.57 15.17 -6.53
CA LEU A 6 -2.97 14.75 -6.55
C LEU A 6 -3.42 14.23 -5.18
N GLY A 7 -2.58 13.45 -4.51
CA GLY A 7 -2.83 12.98 -3.14
C GLY A 7 -3.00 14.11 -2.13
N LYS A 8 -2.30 15.24 -2.29
CA LYS A 8 -2.50 16.44 -1.44
C LYS A 8 -3.87 17.07 -1.67
N LEU A 9 -4.39 17.05 -2.89
CA LEU A 9 -5.67 17.66 -3.25
C LEU A 9 -6.87 16.80 -2.80
N ILE A 10 -6.83 15.48 -3.06
CA ILE A 10 -7.99 14.60 -2.88
C ILE A 10 -7.79 13.48 -1.86
N GLY A 11 -6.57 13.26 -1.37
CA GLY A 11 -6.25 12.12 -0.51
C GLY A 11 -7.05 12.08 0.78
N TRP A 12 -7.38 13.25 1.36
CA TRP A 12 -8.18 13.35 2.58
C TRP A 12 -9.62 12.85 2.39
N ALA A 13 -10.20 13.06 1.21
CA ALA A 13 -11.57 12.62 0.89
C ALA A 13 -11.63 11.12 0.58
N VAL A 14 -10.56 10.57 -0.03
CA VAL A 14 -10.48 9.14 -0.38
C VAL A 14 -10.07 8.27 0.82
N LYS A 15 -9.24 8.81 1.73
CA LYS A 15 -8.67 8.08 2.88
C LYS A 15 -9.72 7.31 3.71
N PRO A 16 -10.87 7.88 4.11
CA PRO A 16 -11.87 7.13 4.90
C PRO A 16 -12.44 5.91 4.18
N GLY A 17 -12.61 5.96 2.85
CA GLY A 17 -13.06 4.81 2.06
C GLY A 17 -11.97 3.76 1.87
N PHE A 18 -10.70 4.14 2.04
CA PHE A 18 -9.56 3.25 1.98
C PHE A 18 -9.24 2.60 3.34
N LEU A 19 -9.57 3.27 4.45
CA LEU A 19 -9.48 2.71 5.80
C LEU A 19 -10.74 1.88 6.15
N GLY A 20 -10.68 1.12 7.24
CA GLY A 20 -11.81 0.29 7.69
C GLY A 20 -12.05 -0.97 6.85
N GLU A 21 -13.23 -1.57 7.00
CA GLU A 21 -13.50 -2.95 6.54
C GLU A 21 -13.81 -3.08 5.05
N LYS A 22 -14.25 -2.00 4.39
CA LYS A 22 -14.67 -2.07 2.98
C LYS A 22 -13.49 -2.47 2.09
N PRO A 23 -13.58 -3.57 1.31
CA PRO A 23 -12.51 -3.96 0.41
C PRO A 23 -12.23 -2.86 -0.62
N MET A 24 -10.96 -2.75 -1.04
CA MET A 24 -10.63 -1.87 -2.14
C MET A 24 -11.35 -2.27 -3.43
N PRO A 25 -11.86 -1.28 -4.20
CA PRO A 25 -12.54 -1.55 -5.46
C PRO A 25 -11.56 -2.16 -6.47
N ARG A 26 -12.08 -3.03 -7.34
CA ARG A 26 -11.32 -3.56 -8.49
C ARG A 26 -11.09 -2.45 -9.52
N ASN A 27 -10.05 -2.62 -10.35
CA ASN A 27 -9.71 -1.73 -11.47
C ASN A 27 -9.29 -0.30 -11.08
N ALA A 28 -8.71 -0.13 -9.89
CA ALA A 28 -8.03 1.11 -9.55
C ALA A 28 -6.79 1.30 -10.45
N PRO A 29 -6.47 2.53 -10.90
CA PRO A 29 -5.33 2.76 -11.77
C PRO A 29 -4.01 2.51 -11.04
N THR A 30 -3.11 1.78 -11.70
CA THR A 30 -1.73 1.60 -11.24
C THR A 30 -0.94 2.91 -11.43
N GLY A 31 -0.07 3.24 -10.46
CA GLY A 31 0.85 4.36 -10.62
C GLY A 31 1.75 4.17 -11.85
N PRO A 32 1.99 5.20 -12.69
CA PRO A 32 2.77 5.04 -13.93
C PRO A 32 4.17 4.43 -13.75
N THR A 33 4.79 4.67 -12.58
CA THR A 33 6.11 4.15 -12.23
C THR A 33 6.10 2.70 -11.74
N LEU A 34 4.92 2.13 -11.49
CA LEU A 34 4.72 0.76 -11.02
C LEU A 34 4.20 -0.16 -12.14
N VAL A 35 4.08 0.36 -13.36
CA VAL A 35 3.76 -0.46 -14.54
C VAL A 35 5.00 -1.26 -14.90
N ILE A 36 4.93 -2.56 -14.66
CA ILE A 36 5.96 -3.53 -15.06
C ILE A 36 5.97 -3.63 -16.59
N LYS A 37 7.14 -3.42 -17.20
CA LYS A 37 7.34 -3.47 -18.67
C LYS A 37 8.22 -4.64 -19.12
N ASP A 38 8.87 -5.27 -18.16
CA ASP A 38 9.77 -6.40 -18.25
C ASP A 38 9.11 -7.66 -17.65
N ASP A 39 9.81 -8.80 -17.73
CA ASP A 39 9.34 -10.07 -17.15
C ASP A 39 10.19 -10.40 -15.91
N PRO A 40 9.78 -9.95 -14.71
CA PRO A 40 10.54 -10.19 -13.49
C PRO A 40 10.47 -11.67 -13.10
N GLU A 41 11.58 -12.20 -12.58
CA GLU A 41 11.60 -13.56 -12.05
C GLU A 41 10.65 -13.67 -10.85
N PHE A 42 9.63 -14.53 -10.99
CA PHE A 42 8.50 -14.58 -10.09
C PHE A 42 8.89 -15.03 -8.68
N GLU A 43 9.70 -16.08 -8.56
CA GLU A 43 10.04 -16.64 -7.25
C GLU A 43 10.91 -15.67 -6.44
N ALA A 44 11.88 -15.02 -7.07
CA ALA A 44 12.68 -13.97 -6.44
C ALA A 44 11.81 -12.79 -5.99
N THR A 45 10.85 -12.37 -6.81
CA THR A 45 9.92 -11.29 -6.46
C THR A 45 9.00 -11.69 -5.30
N ARG A 46 8.54 -12.94 -5.28
CA ARG A 46 7.69 -13.49 -4.22
C ARG A 46 8.43 -13.58 -2.89
N GLU A 47 9.67 -14.07 -2.89
CA GLU A 47 10.48 -14.13 -1.67
C GLU A 47 10.81 -12.72 -1.17
N ARG A 48 11.13 -11.78 -2.07
CA ARG A 48 11.34 -10.38 -1.69
C ARG A 48 10.09 -9.74 -1.07
N LEU A 49 8.91 -10.04 -1.59
CA LEU A 49 7.65 -9.56 -1.01
C LEU A 49 7.45 -10.09 0.42
N LYS A 50 7.73 -11.37 0.67
CA LYS A 50 7.62 -11.97 2.01
C LYS A 50 8.57 -11.31 3.00
N GLU A 51 9.81 -11.06 2.59
CA GLU A 51 10.78 -10.32 3.41
C GLU A 51 10.29 -8.92 3.75
N LEU A 52 9.80 -8.16 2.76
CA LEU A 52 9.28 -6.81 2.98
C LEU A 52 8.08 -6.78 3.93
N ILE A 53 7.20 -7.78 3.85
CA ILE A 53 6.07 -7.93 4.78
C ILE A 53 6.60 -8.22 6.20
N ALA A 54 7.59 -9.09 6.35
CA ALA A 54 8.19 -9.41 7.64
C ALA A 54 8.93 -8.20 8.25
N GLU A 55 9.71 -7.47 7.44
CA GLU A 55 10.38 -6.22 7.82
C GLU A 55 9.35 -5.18 8.28
N PHE A 56 8.28 -4.97 7.51
CA PHE A 56 7.21 -4.03 7.87
C PHE A 56 6.51 -4.43 9.18
N HIS A 57 6.21 -5.72 9.35
CA HIS A 57 5.61 -6.21 10.58
C HIS A 57 6.52 -5.99 11.80
N ALA A 58 7.83 -6.21 11.65
CA ALA A 58 8.79 -6.04 12.74
C ALA A 58 8.93 -4.58 13.22
N LEU A 59 8.68 -3.60 12.34
CA LEU A 59 8.64 -2.17 12.72
C LEU A 59 7.50 -1.86 13.71
N GLY A 60 6.41 -2.62 13.64
CA GLY A 60 5.18 -2.38 14.38
C GLY A 60 4.57 -1.00 14.11
N GLU A 61 3.55 -0.63 14.89
CA GLU A 61 2.89 0.68 14.74
C GLU A 61 3.86 1.83 15.00
N SER A 62 4.72 1.71 16.03
CA SER A 62 5.65 2.78 16.41
C SER A 62 6.69 3.09 15.34
N GLY A 63 7.16 2.11 14.57
CA GLY A 63 8.15 2.31 13.52
C GLY A 63 7.58 3.00 12.28
N THR A 64 6.26 3.13 12.18
CA THR A 64 5.58 3.78 11.05
C THR A 64 4.80 5.03 11.44
N ASP A 65 4.70 5.34 12.72
CA ASP A 65 3.89 6.46 13.19
C ASP A 65 4.40 7.81 12.68
N GLY A 66 3.49 8.60 12.12
CA GLY A 66 3.82 9.89 11.53
C GLY A 66 4.56 9.82 10.20
N ASN A 67 4.86 8.64 9.64
CA ASN A 67 5.51 8.54 8.33
C ASN A 67 4.59 9.04 7.20
N ILE A 68 5.21 9.59 6.16
CA ILE A 68 4.51 10.13 4.98
C ILE A 68 4.21 9.02 3.97
N HIS A 69 2.92 8.74 3.79
CA HIS A 69 2.39 7.90 2.72
C HIS A 69 2.37 8.66 1.39
N GLY A 70 2.73 7.99 0.29
CA GLY A 70 2.82 8.58 -1.05
C GLY A 70 1.54 9.25 -1.54
N PHE A 71 0.39 8.62 -1.31
CA PHE A 71 -0.92 9.19 -1.65
C PHE A 71 -1.59 9.96 -0.49
N PHE A 72 -1.78 9.32 0.67
CA PHE A 72 -2.54 9.87 1.81
C PHE A 72 -1.80 10.86 2.71
N GLY A 73 -0.49 11.11 2.51
CA GLY A 73 0.27 12.02 3.37
C GLY A 73 0.55 11.39 4.73
N ARG A 74 0.57 12.19 5.80
CA ARG A 74 0.88 11.70 7.15
C ARG A 74 -0.18 10.70 7.64
N LEU A 75 0.27 9.52 8.06
CA LEU A 75 -0.56 8.48 8.67
C LEU A 75 -0.06 8.15 10.08
N THR A 76 -0.96 7.69 10.94
CA THR A 76 -0.58 7.03 12.20
C THR A 76 -0.08 5.61 11.93
N GLY A 77 0.61 5.00 12.91
CA GLY A 77 1.07 3.62 12.81
C GLY A 77 -0.05 2.62 12.49
N LYS A 78 -1.19 2.73 13.19
CA LYS A 78 -2.40 1.94 12.91
C LYS A 78 -2.91 2.13 11.48
N GLN A 79 -2.95 3.38 11.00
CA GLN A 79 -3.38 3.67 9.63
C GLN A 79 -2.41 3.09 8.60
N TRP A 80 -1.10 3.10 8.85
CA TRP A 80 -0.12 2.41 8.01
C TRP A 80 -0.40 0.91 7.95
N GLY A 81 -0.59 0.26 9.10
CA GLY A 81 -0.95 -1.16 9.17
C GLY A 81 -2.20 -1.49 8.35
N GLU A 82 -3.29 -0.74 8.54
CA GLU A 82 -4.53 -0.91 7.77
C GLU A 82 -4.31 -0.72 6.26
N THR A 83 -3.61 0.33 5.85
CA THR A 83 -3.36 0.59 4.42
C THR A 83 -2.55 -0.51 3.76
N GLN A 84 -1.51 -1.04 4.41
CA GLN A 84 -0.67 -2.09 3.85
C GLN A 84 -1.37 -3.43 3.81
N TYR A 85 -2.08 -3.79 4.88
CA TYR A 85 -2.91 -5.00 4.89
C TYR A 85 -3.89 -5.00 3.72
N LYS A 86 -4.66 -3.92 3.58
CA LYS A 86 -5.65 -3.80 2.50
C LYS A 86 -4.99 -3.81 1.12
N HIS A 87 -3.82 -3.19 0.97
CA HIS A 87 -3.07 -3.15 -0.28
C HIS A 87 -2.62 -4.54 -0.73
N VAL A 88 -2.02 -5.31 0.18
CA VAL A 88 -1.61 -6.69 -0.07
C VAL A 88 -2.83 -7.56 -0.37
N ASP A 89 -3.87 -7.51 0.48
CA ASP A 89 -5.12 -8.25 0.28
C ASP A 89 -5.78 -7.97 -1.08
N HIS A 90 -5.85 -6.69 -1.49
CA HIS A 90 -6.40 -6.33 -2.79
C HIS A 90 -5.66 -7.00 -3.94
N HIS A 91 -4.33 -6.99 -3.90
CA HIS A 91 -3.53 -7.62 -4.95
C HIS A 91 -3.64 -9.15 -4.92
N LEU A 92 -3.62 -9.79 -3.75
CA LEU A 92 -3.81 -11.24 -3.64
C LEU A 92 -5.17 -11.67 -4.20
N ARG A 93 -6.24 -10.94 -3.88
CA ARG A 93 -7.58 -11.19 -4.41
C ARG A 93 -7.71 -10.98 -5.92
N GLN A 94 -6.82 -10.22 -6.57
CA GLN A 94 -6.77 -10.14 -8.05
C GLN A 94 -6.28 -11.44 -8.67
N PHE A 95 -5.46 -12.21 -7.96
CA PHE A 95 -4.97 -13.53 -8.37
C PHE A 95 -5.85 -14.68 -7.87
N GLY A 96 -6.94 -14.38 -7.14
CA GLY A 96 -7.83 -15.41 -6.57
C GLY A 96 -7.27 -16.11 -5.34
N LEU A 97 -6.28 -15.51 -4.67
CA LEU A 97 -5.71 -15.95 -3.40
C LEU A 97 -6.43 -15.31 -2.20
#